data_AF-A0A151S885-F1
#
_entry.id   AF-A0A151S885-F1
#
_cell.length_a   1.000
_cell.length_b   1.000
_cell.length_c   1.000
_cell.angle_alpha   90.00
_cell.angle_beta   90.00
_cell.angle_gamma   90.00
#
_symmetry.space_group_name_H-M   'P 1'
#
loop_
_entity.id
_entity.type
_entity.pdbx_description
1 polymer ?
#
loop_
_entity_poly.entity_id
_entity_poly.type
_entity_poly.pdbx_seq_one_letter_code
_entity_poly.pdbx_strand_id
1 'polypeptide(L)'
;MVREAVQKKMISGFEVGENKIHINIQQFADDTLIVLELKLENVIVLKSILCYFEVVSGLRVNFHKSSLGALSIQNHMLDRFVGLLNCGKLVFPFSYLGIPVRVNARRKEVWQPLLQKMRKKLTPWRYRNLSIALNEIFFRGQVRGRGTLLGLGIRDVFNFNKALVCKCRWRILCERRALWVRVLRSKYGNFPRLYSLSSSKLVFVSDIGDWDQSEWKWNLPWRRECMVWEEQLII
;
A
#
# COMPACT_ATOMS: atom_id res chain seq x y z
N MET A 1 20.70 8.17 5.89
CA MET A 1 21.69 7.34 5.17
C MET A 1 21.34 7.11 3.70
N VAL A 2 20.60 6.06 3.31
CA VAL A 2 20.36 5.77 1.87
C VAL A 2 19.70 6.92 1.11
N ARG A 3 18.64 7.53 1.68
CA ARG A 3 17.97 8.68 1.05
C ARG A 3 18.89 9.88 0.87
N GLU A 4 19.80 10.09 1.81
CA GLU A 4 20.77 11.19 1.79
C GLU A 4 21.86 10.93 0.75
N ALA A 5 22.34 9.69 0.62
CA ALA A 5 23.26 9.29 -0.43
C ALA A 5 22.67 9.51 -1.84
N VAL A 6 21.37 9.28 -2.01
CA VAL A 6 20.67 9.58 -3.27
C VAL A 6 20.55 11.10 -3.49
N GLN A 7 20.25 11.89 -2.45
CA GLN A 7 20.23 13.36 -2.56
C GLN A 7 21.59 13.93 -2.95
N LYS A 8 22.67 13.36 -2.40
CA LYS A 8 24.06 13.71 -2.71
C LYS A 8 24.56 13.11 -4.04
N LYS A 9 23.69 12.47 -4.82
CA LYS A 9 24.00 11.81 -6.12
C LYS A 9 25.09 10.73 -6.03
N MET A 10 25.32 10.15 -4.86
CA MET A 10 26.28 9.06 -4.67
C MET A 10 25.70 7.71 -5.10
N ILE A 11 24.37 7.60 -5.13
CA ILE A 11 23.65 6.41 -5.59
C ILE A 11 22.56 6.85 -6.57
N SER A 12 22.45 6.17 -7.71
CA SER A 12 21.31 6.33 -8.61
C SER A 12 20.10 5.51 -8.13
N GLY A 13 19.01 6.22 -7.88
CA GLY A 13 17.72 5.66 -7.49
C GLY A 13 16.95 5.05 -8.67
N PHE A 14 15.87 4.33 -8.39
CA PHE A 14 14.99 3.78 -9.42
C PHE A 14 13.78 4.70 -9.66
N GLU A 15 13.52 5.08 -10.91
CA GLU A 15 12.42 5.99 -11.27
C GLU A 15 11.16 5.22 -11.72
N VAL A 16 9.98 5.71 -11.31
CA VAL A 16 8.70 5.08 -11.66
C VAL A 16 7.66 6.06 -12.22
N GLY A 17 7.09 5.66 -13.36
CA GLY A 17 5.96 6.31 -14.04
C GLY A 17 6.36 7.60 -14.77
N GLU A 18 5.36 8.29 -15.34
CA GLU A 18 5.55 9.49 -16.16
C GLU A 18 6.24 10.63 -15.39
N ASN A 19 5.92 10.77 -14.09
CA ASN A 19 6.48 11.79 -13.22
C ASN A 19 7.84 11.41 -12.63
N LYS A 20 8.49 10.33 -13.12
CA LYS A 20 9.84 9.89 -12.73
C LYS A 20 10.09 9.89 -11.22
N ILE A 21 9.19 9.25 -10.47
CA ILE A 21 9.30 9.26 -9.00
C ILE A 21 10.43 8.32 -8.58
N HIS A 22 11.43 8.85 -7.89
CA HIS A 22 12.48 8.05 -7.28
C HIS A 22 11.95 7.20 -6.11
N ILE A 23 12.09 5.88 -6.25
CA ILE A 23 11.85 4.88 -5.22
C ILE A 23 13.19 4.25 -4.88
N ASN A 24 13.64 4.44 -3.64
CA ASN A 24 14.97 4.00 -3.21
C ASN A 24 14.91 3.00 -2.07
N ILE A 25 14.00 3.20 -1.11
CA ILE A 25 13.92 2.39 0.10
C ILE A 25 12.48 2.29 0.61
N GLN A 26 12.08 1.08 0.98
CA GLN A 26 10.84 0.76 1.69
C GLN A 26 11.19 -0.06 2.93
N GLN A 27 10.73 0.38 4.10
CA GLN A 27 11.06 -0.23 5.38
C GLN A 27 9.79 -0.52 6.16
N PHE A 28 9.76 -1.69 6.79
CA PHE A 28 8.76 -2.06 7.77
C PHE A 28 9.43 -2.87 8.87
N ALA A 29 9.54 -2.30 10.08
CA ALA A 29 10.34 -2.87 11.16
C ALA A 29 11.78 -3.20 10.69
N ASP A 30 12.19 -4.47 10.79
CA ASP A 30 13.47 -5.00 10.34
C ASP A 30 13.50 -5.36 8.83
N ASP A 31 12.34 -5.52 8.19
CA ASP A 31 12.24 -5.86 6.76
C ASP A 31 12.46 -4.62 5.88
N THR A 32 13.68 -4.51 5.32
CA THR A 32 14.08 -3.41 4.46
C THR A 32 14.25 -3.85 3.00
N LEU A 33 13.49 -3.23 2.09
CA LEU A 33 13.64 -3.36 0.64
C LEU A 33 14.35 -2.13 0.08
N ILE A 34 15.48 -2.34 -0.59
CA ILE A 34 16.27 -1.28 -1.24
C ILE A 34 16.20 -1.50 -2.75
N VAL A 35 15.82 -0.45 -3.48
CA VAL A 35 15.65 -0.48 -4.93
C VAL A 35 16.58 0.55 -5.54
N LEU A 36 17.58 0.10 -6.30
CA LEU A 36 18.61 0.93 -6.90
C LEU A 36 18.88 0.46 -8.32
N GLU A 37 19.52 1.32 -9.12
CA GLU A 37 20.12 0.89 -10.37
C GLU A 37 21.33 0.00 -10.06
N LEU A 38 21.45 -1.16 -10.74
CA LEU A 38 22.53 -2.10 -10.45
C LEU A 38 23.82 -1.69 -11.17
N LYS A 39 24.62 -0.86 -10.49
CA LYS A 39 25.97 -0.43 -10.88
C LYS A 39 26.96 -0.82 -9.80
N LEU A 40 28.21 -1.06 -10.19
CA LEU A 40 29.27 -1.41 -9.24
C LEU A 40 29.45 -0.35 -8.14
N GLU A 41 29.46 0.92 -8.53
CA GLU A 41 29.54 2.06 -7.62
C GLU A 41 28.39 2.04 -6.60
N ASN A 42 27.15 1.89 -7.06
CA ASN A 42 25.98 1.83 -6.18
C ASN A 42 26.06 0.68 -5.18
N VAL A 43 26.57 -0.49 -5.58
CA VAL A 43 26.72 -1.67 -4.72
C VAL A 43 27.78 -1.44 -3.64
N ILE A 44 28.91 -0.81 -4.00
CA ILE A 44 29.97 -0.47 -3.06
C ILE A 44 29.46 0.55 -2.04
N VAL A 45 28.83 1.64 -2.50
CA VAL A 45 28.27 2.67 -1.60
C VAL A 45 27.19 2.07 -0.71
N LEU A 46 26.35 1.17 -1.24
CA LEU A 46 25.35 0.46 -0.43
C LEU A 46 26.02 -0.37 0.67
N LYS A 47 27.07 -1.14 0.35
CA LYS A 47 27.81 -1.93 1.35
C LYS A 47 28.40 -1.01 2.43
N SER A 48 29.01 0.09 2.03
CA SER A 48 29.55 1.10 2.96
C SER A 48 28.47 1.68 3.87
N ILE A 49 27.28 2.01 3.34
CA ILE A 49 26.16 2.50 4.14
C ILE A 49 25.69 1.45 5.15
N LEU A 50 25.59 0.18 4.74
CA LEU A 50 25.17 -0.90 5.64
C LEU A 50 26.19 -1.11 6.76
N CYS A 51 27.49 -1.14 6.45
CA CYS A 51 28.54 -1.26 7.45
C CYS A 51 28.58 -0.05 8.40
N TYR A 52 28.42 1.17 7.88
CA TYR A 52 28.37 2.36 8.72
C TYR A 52 27.12 2.36 9.62
N PHE A 53 25.98 1.87 9.10
CA PHE A 53 24.79 1.67 9.91
C PHE A 53 25.04 0.70 11.07
N GLU A 54 25.76 -0.41 10.86
CA GLU A 54 26.11 -1.34 11.95
C GLU A 54 26.91 -0.66 13.05
N VAL A 55 27.91 0.15 12.67
CA VAL A 55 28.76 0.88 13.61
C VAL A 55 27.96 1.91 14.42
N VAL A 56 27.11 2.70 13.76
CA VAL A 56 26.39 3.81 14.41
C VAL A 56 25.18 3.32 15.22
N SER A 57 24.48 2.30 14.74
CA SER A 57 23.29 1.79 15.42
C SER A 57 23.59 0.74 16.49
N GLY A 58 24.77 0.12 16.45
CA GLY A 58 25.09 -1.06 17.26
C GLY A 58 24.34 -2.34 16.84
N LEU A 59 23.55 -2.28 15.77
CA LEU A 59 22.85 -3.44 15.22
C LEU A 59 23.74 -4.17 14.20
N ARG A 60 23.43 -5.44 13.93
CA ARG A 60 24.09 -6.23 12.88
C ARG A 60 23.14 -6.49 11.72
N VAL A 61 23.61 -6.19 10.50
CA VAL A 61 22.90 -6.52 9.27
C VAL A 61 23.07 -8.01 9.01
N ASN A 62 21.96 -8.72 8.93
CA ASN A 62 21.98 -10.15 8.64
C ASN A 62 22.14 -10.38 7.13
N PHE A 63 23.38 -10.48 6.66
CA PHE A 63 23.67 -10.72 5.25
C PHE A 63 23.21 -12.10 4.76
N HIS A 64 23.11 -13.11 5.63
CA HIS A 64 22.58 -14.43 5.28
C HIS A 64 21.08 -14.43 4.98
N LYS A 65 20.31 -13.57 5.65
CA LYS A 65 18.88 -13.35 5.35
C LYS A 65 18.66 -12.30 4.26
N SER A 66 19.68 -11.51 3.95
CA SER A 66 19.64 -10.51 2.88
C SER A 66 19.85 -11.18 1.54
N SER A 67 19.18 -10.67 0.51
CA SER A 67 19.30 -11.22 -0.84
C SER A 67 19.24 -10.12 -1.91
N LEU A 68 20.07 -10.24 -2.95
CA LEU A 68 20.13 -9.32 -4.08
C LEU A 68 19.51 -9.95 -5.32
N GLY A 69 18.64 -9.20 -6.00
CA GLY A 69 18.03 -9.61 -7.26
C GLY A 69 18.11 -8.53 -8.32
N ALA A 70 18.22 -8.96 -9.58
CA ALA A 70 18.21 -8.08 -10.75
C ALA A 70 17.12 -8.51 -11.74
N LEU A 71 16.50 -7.55 -12.43
CA LEU A 71 15.40 -7.83 -13.36
C LEU A 71 15.87 -8.13 -14.80
N SER A 72 17.01 -7.57 -15.22
CA SER A 72 17.41 -7.51 -16.63
C SER A 72 18.94 -7.61 -16.82
N ILE A 73 19.62 -8.41 -16.00
CA ILE A 73 21.10 -8.49 -15.99
C ILE A 73 21.53 -9.96 -16.06
N GLN A 74 22.68 -10.21 -16.69
CA GLN A 74 23.28 -11.53 -16.81
C GLN A 74 23.65 -12.10 -15.44
N ASN A 75 23.47 -13.41 -15.24
CA ASN A 75 23.68 -14.07 -13.95
C ASN A 75 25.11 -13.90 -13.41
N HIS A 76 26.14 -13.90 -14.26
CA HIS A 76 27.53 -13.74 -13.79
C HIS A 76 27.78 -12.36 -13.15
N MET A 77 27.15 -11.30 -13.66
CA MET A 77 27.26 -9.96 -13.06
C MET A 77 26.53 -9.92 -11.71
N LEU A 78 25.36 -10.55 -11.63
CA LEU A 78 24.63 -10.69 -10.38
C LEU A 78 25.47 -11.42 -9.33
N ASP A 79 26.15 -12.49 -9.71
CA ASP A 79 27.00 -13.31 -8.83
C ASP A 79 28.15 -12.49 -8.24
N ARG A 80 28.78 -11.64 -9.05
CA ARG A 80 29.80 -10.70 -8.60
C ARG A 80 29.26 -9.73 -7.55
N PHE A 81 28.09 -9.14 -7.76
CA PHE A 81 27.49 -8.20 -6.80
C PHE A 81 27.01 -8.89 -5.52
N VAL A 82 26.50 -10.11 -5.64
CA VAL A 82 26.11 -10.95 -4.51
C VAL A 82 27.32 -11.27 -3.64
N GLY A 83 28.46 -11.61 -4.26
CA GLY A 83 29.74 -11.79 -3.57
C GLY A 83 30.24 -10.53 -2.88
N LEU A 84 30.15 -9.37 -3.54
CA LEU A 84 30.53 -8.07 -2.95
C LEU A 84 29.69 -7.69 -1.73
N LEU A 85 28.38 -7.95 -1.76
CA LEU A 85 27.50 -7.70 -0.62
C LEU A 85 27.58 -8.80 0.44
N ASN A 86 28.14 -9.97 0.09
CA ASN A 86 28.18 -11.19 0.89
C ASN A 86 26.78 -11.69 1.28
N CYS A 87 25.82 -11.61 0.34
CA CYS A 87 24.41 -11.94 0.56
C CYS A 87 23.92 -13.09 -0.33
N GLY A 88 22.65 -13.49 -0.21
CA GLY A 88 22.05 -14.51 -1.09
C GLY A 88 21.63 -13.97 -2.46
N LYS A 89 21.42 -14.85 -3.45
CA LYS A 89 20.74 -14.50 -4.70
C LYS A 89 19.23 -14.50 -4.49
N LEU A 90 18.55 -13.42 -4.86
CA LEU A 90 17.09 -13.33 -4.84
C LEU A 90 16.52 -13.94 -6.12
N VAL A 91 15.64 -14.93 -5.96
CA VAL A 91 14.90 -15.57 -7.05
C VAL A 91 13.56 -14.88 -7.22
N PHE A 92 13.20 -14.55 -8.46
CA PHE A 92 11.89 -13.98 -8.78
C PHE A 92 10.91 -15.06 -9.24
N PRO A 93 9.61 -14.91 -8.93
CA PRO A 93 9.01 -13.92 -8.04
C PRO A 93 9.28 -14.20 -6.55
N PHE A 94 9.33 -13.16 -5.72
CA PHE A 94 9.58 -13.28 -4.27
C PHE A 94 8.44 -12.66 -3.45
N SER A 95 8.38 -12.92 -2.14
CA SER A 95 7.39 -12.32 -1.25
C SER A 95 8.04 -11.28 -0.33
N TYR A 96 7.42 -10.11 -0.21
CA TYR A 96 7.79 -9.06 0.74
C TYR A 96 6.55 -8.73 1.58
N LEU A 97 6.65 -8.83 2.90
CA LEU A 97 5.53 -8.64 3.84
C LEU A 97 4.29 -9.48 3.50
N GLY A 98 4.50 -10.68 2.96
CA GLY A 98 3.42 -11.58 2.53
C GLY A 98 2.75 -11.21 1.21
N ILE A 99 3.25 -10.19 0.50
CA ILE A 99 2.77 -9.78 -0.82
C ILE A 99 3.76 -10.29 -1.88
N PRO A 100 3.30 -11.02 -2.91
CA PRO A 100 4.17 -11.46 -4.00
C PRO A 100 4.57 -10.28 -4.90
N VAL A 101 5.87 -10.13 -5.11
CA VAL A 101 6.51 -9.09 -5.93
C VAL A 101 6.93 -9.70 -7.27
N ARG A 102 6.78 -8.92 -8.35
CA ARG A 102 7.04 -9.32 -9.76
C ARG A 102 6.09 -10.41 -10.29
N VAL A 103 4.90 -10.52 -9.71
CA VAL A 103 3.80 -11.31 -10.28
C VAL A 103 2.76 -10.36 -10.87
N ASN A 104 2.07 -10.77 -11.93
CA ASN A 104 1.00 -9.96 -12.51
C ASN A 104 -0.14 -9.80 -11.50
N ALA A 105 -0.15 -8.66 -10.80
CA ALA A 105 -1.13 -8.33 -9.76
C ALA A 105 -2.59 -8.31 -10.25
N ARG A 106 -2.84 -8.34 -11.57
CA ARG A 106 -4.20 -8.43 -12.12
C ARG A 106 -4.77 -9.85 -12.09
N ARG A 107 -3.92 -10.87 -11.93
CA ARG A 107 -4.32 -12.27 -11.89
C ARG A 107 -4.86 -12.63 -10.50
N LYS A 108 -6.05 -13.23 -10.45
CA LYS A 108 -6.72 -13.61 -9.19
C LYS A 108 -5.90 -14.65 -8.43
N GLU A 109 -5.24 -15.54 -9.17
CA GLU A 109 -4.45 -16.67 -8.67
C GLU A 109 -3.33 -16.19 -7.73
N VAL A 110 -2.74 -15.03 -8.02
CA VAL A 110 -1.66 -14.41 -7.24
C VAL A 110 -2.10 -14.06 -5.82
N TRP A 111 -3.36 -13.66 -5.67
CA TRP A 111 -3.92 -13.25 -4.39
C TRP A 111 -4.54 -14.41 -3.61
N GLN A 112 -4.71 -15.60 -4.22
CA GLN A 112 -5.32 -16.76 -3.58
C GLN A 112 -4.63 -17.17 -2.27
N PRO A 113 -3.28 -17.24 -2.17
CA PRO A 113 -2.63 -17.62 -0.92
C PRO A 113 -2.90 -16.61 0.22
N LEU A 114 -2.93 -15.32 -0.10
CA LEU A 114 -3.25 -14.27 0.85
C LEU A 114 -4.72 -14.37 1.29
N LEU A 115 -5.64 -14.56 0.34
CA LEU A 115 -7.06 -14.76 0.61
C LEU A 115 -7.30 -16.00 1.46
N GLN A 116 -6.59 -17.11 1.21
CA GLN A 116 -6.68 -18.32 2.03
C GLN A 116 -6.16 -18.09 3.44
N LYS A 117 -5.04 -17.36 3.63
CA LYS A 117 -4.54 -16.97 4.96
C LYS A 117 -5.57 -16.12 5.72
N MET A 118 -6.20 -15.15 5.05
CA MET A 118 -7.27 -14.35 5.65
C MET A 118 -8.48 -15.21 6.01
N ARG A 119 -8.93 -16.09 5.11
CA ARG A 119 -10.02 -17.04 5.38
C ARG A 119 -9.72 -17.92 6.59
N LYS A 120 -8.53 -18.52 6.67
CA LYS A 120 -8.10 -19.35 7.82
C LYS A 120 -8.13 -18.56 9.14
N LYS A 121 -7.77 -17.28 9.13
CA LYS A 121 -7.90 -16.42 10.32
C LYS A 121 -9.35 -16.09 10.68
N LEU A 122 -10.26 -16.09 9.71
CA LEU A 122 -11.70 -15.84 9.89
C LEU A 122 -12.51 -17.11 10.22
N THR A 123 -12.04 -18.31 9.88
CA THR A 123 -12.77 -19.57 10.15
C THR A 123 -13.06 -19.80 11.64
N PRO A 124 -12.13 -19.56 12.59
CA PRO A 124 -12.41 -19.70 14.03
C PRO A 124 -13.47 -18.72 14.55
N TRP A 125 -13.59 -17.54 13.91
CA TRP A 125 -14.59 -16.53 14.27
C TRP A 125 -16.01 -16.96 13.89
N ARG A 126 -16.17 -17.82 12.87
CA ARG A 126 -17.46 -18.39 12.48
C ARG A 126 -18.02 -19.39 13.50
N TYR A 127 -17.15 -20.15 14.18
CA TYR A 127 -17.58 -21.17 15.13
C TYR A 127 -17.70 -20.69 16.58
N ARG A 128 -16.95 -19.64 16.99
CA ARG A 128 -17.01 -19.13 18.37
C ARG A 128 -18.20 -18.22 18.70
N ASN A 129 -18.94 -17.72 17.68
CA ASN A 129 -20.01 -16.74 17.90
C ASN A 129 -21.41 -17.21 17.43
N LEU A 130 -21.65 -18.52 17.31
CA LEU A 130 -22.98 -19.07 16.99
C LEU A 130 -23.49 -19.96 18.13
N SER A 131 -23.47 -19.46 19.37
CA SER A 131 -24.27 -20.04 20.45
C SER A 131 -25.72 -19.59 20.27
N ILE A 132 -26.54 -20.44 19.64
CA ILE A 132 -28.00 -20.67 19.81
C ILE A 132 -28.95 -19.44 19.77
N ALA A 133 -28.66 -18.33 20.44
CA ALA A 133 -29.46 -17.11 20.52
C ALA A 133 -29.61 -16.34 19.19
N LEU A 134 -28.72 -16.53 18.21
CA LEU A 134 -28.79 -15.79 16.93
C LEU A 134 -29.78 -16.38 15.91
N ASN A 135 -30.17 -17.66 16.04
CA ASN A 135 -31.17 -18.24 15.14
C ASN A 135 -32.59 -17.74 15.45
N GLU A 136 -32.87 -17.38 16.70
CA GLU A 136 -34.19 -16.87 17.10
C GLU A 136 -34.39 -15.39 16.71
N ILE A 137 -33.33 -14.58 16.74
CA ILE A 137 -33.39 -13.15 16.41
C ILE A 137 -33.43 -12.92 14.89
N PHE A 138 -32.86 -13.83 14.09
CA PHE A 138 -32.83 -13.66 12.63
C PHE A 138 -34.19 -13.87 11.95
N PHE A 139 -35.15 -14.54 12.60
CA PHE A 139 -36.47 -14.80 12.02
C PHE A 139 -37.57 -13.80 12.42
N ARG A 140 -37.31 -12.81 13.29
CA ARG A 140 -38.38 -11.95 13.83
C ARG A 140 -38.12 -10.44 13.93
N GLY A 141 -37.12 -9.89 13.25
CA GLY A 141 -36.68 -8.51 13.50
C GLY A 141 -36.66 -7.54 12.32
N GLN A 142 -37.80 -7.29 11.67
CA GLN A 142 -37.99 -6.02 10.94
C GLN A 142 -38.40 -4.97 11.97
N VAL A 143 -37.51 -4.02 12.33
CA VAL A 143 -37.79 -2.61 12.69
C VAL A 143 -36.48 -1.89 13.06
N ARG A 144 -36.31 -0.73 12.41
CA ARG A 144 -35.55 0.49 12.74
C ARG A 144 -34.67 0.50 14.00
N GLY A 145 -33.47 1.08 13.85
CA GLY A 145 -32.87 1.89 14.92
C GLY A 145 -31.35 1.78 15.04
N ARG A 146 -30.70 2.94 14.99
CA ARG A 146 -29.28 3.16 15.23
C ARG A 146 -28.84 2.62 16.61
N GLY A 147 -27.62 2.06 16.65
CA GLY A 147 -26.82 2.00 17.87
C GLY A 147 -26.59 0.60 18.44
N THR A 148 -25.32 0.21 18.46
CA THR A 148 -24.71 -0.72 19.44
C THR A 148 -24.79 -2.22 19.19
N LEU A 149 -23.94 -2.72 18.28
CA LEU A 149 -23.22 -4.00 18.46
C LEU A 149 -21.72 -3.83 18.09
N LEU A 150 -21.14 -2.68 18.45
CA LEU A 150 -19.77 -2.30 18.09
C LEU A 150 -18.67 -2.90 18.99
N GLY A 151 -19.01 -3.88 19.84
CA GLY A 151 -18.06 -4.55 20.75
C GLY A 151 -17.72 -6.01 20.41
N LEU A 152 -18.44 -6.66 19.49
CA LEU A 152 -18.34 -8.11 19.25
C LEU A 152 -17.42 -8.52 18.10
N GLY A 153 -16.85 -7.56 17.36
CA GLY A 153 -15.90 -7.85 16.27
C GLY A 153 -16.49 -8.60 15.07
N ILE A 154 -17.80 -8.90 15.06
CA ILE A 154 -18.50 -9.51 13.94
C ILE A 154 -18.73 -8.41 12.89
N ARG A 155 -17.82 -8.31 11.94
CA ARG A 155 -17.95 -7.40 10.80
C ARG A 155 -18.41 -8.20 9.59
N ASP A 156 -19.48 -7.72 8.95
CA ASP A 156 -19.78 -8.17 7.59
C ASP A 156 -18.55 -7.88 6.72
N VAL A 157 -17.97 -8.96 6.17
CA VAL A 157 -16.75 -8.93 5.36
C VAL A 157 -16.95 -8.02 4.13
N PHE A 158 -18.15 -7.96 3.57
CA PHE A 158 -18.44 -7.10 2.43
C PHE A 158 -18.39 -5.62 2.80
N ASN A 159 -19.07 -5.24 3.89
CA ASN A 159 -19.05 -3.88 4.40
C ASN A 159 -17.66 -3.48 4.93
N PHE A 160 -16.93 -4.39 5.55
CA PHE A 160 -15.55 -4.15 5.98
C PHE A 160 -14.60 -3.94 4.81
N ASN A 161 -14.69 -4.75 3.76
CA ASN A 161 -13.90 -4.56 2.54
C ASN A 161 -14.25 -3.23 1.84
N LYS A 162 -15.54 -2.89 1.74
CA LYS A 162 -15.98 -1.57 1.25
C LYS A 162 -15.39 -0.43 2.08
N ALA A 163 -15.43 -0.54 3.40
CA ALA A 163 -14.86 0.46 4.30
C ALA A 163 -13.33 0.59 4.12
N LEU A 164 -12.60 -0.51 3.93
CA LEU A 164 -11.16 -0.48 3.62
C LEU A 164 -10.86 0.20 2.28
N VAL A 165 -11.67 -0.06 1.25
CA VAL A 165 -11.54 0.65 -0.04
C VAL A 165 -11.82 2.14 0.14
N CYS A 166 -12.85 2.51 0.91
CA CYS A 166 -13.17 3.90 1.22
C CYS A 166 -12.01 4.57 1.99
N LYS A 167 -11.44 3.88 2.98
CA LYS A 167 -10.25 4.34 3.72
C LYS A 167 -9.06 4.53 2.78
N CYS A 168 -8.80 3.60 1.87
CA CYS A 168 -7.74 3.74 0.86
C CYS A 168 -7.98 4.96 -0.03
N ARG A 169 -9.21 5.16 -0.53
CA ARG A 169 -9.58 6.35 -1.32
C ARG A 169 -9.37 7.64 -0.53
N TRP A 170 -9.83 7.68 0.72
CA TRP A 170 -9.64 8.82 1.63
C TRP A 170 -8.17 9.17 1.82
N ARG A 171 -7.30 8.16 2.02
CA ARG A 171 -5.85 8.39 2.15
C ARG A 171 -5.21 8.86 0.84
N ILE A 172 -5.67 8.42 -0.33
CA ILE A 172 -5.18 8.96 -1.62
C ILE A 172 -5.47 10.46 -1.74
N LEU A 173 -6.60 10.92 -1.19
CA LEU A 173 -7.03 12.32 -1.22
C LEU A 173 -6.27 13.16 -0.19
N CYS A 174 -6.14 12.67 1.05
CA CYS A 174 -5.51 13.40 2.15
C CYS A 174 -3.98 13.33 2.13
N GLU A 175 -3.40 12.15 1.87
CA GLU A 175 -1.96 11.90 1.95
C GLU A 175 -1.26 12.09 0.59
N ARG A 176 -1.51 13.23 -0.09
CA ARG A 176 -0.99 13.49 -1.45
C ARG A 176 0.53 13.37 -1.57
N ARG A 177 1.25 13.67 -0.49
CA ARG A 177 2.72 13.63 -0.42
C ARG A 177 3.29 12.24 -0.13
N ALA A 178 2.46 11.28 0.28
CA ALA A 178 2.92 9.93 0.58
C ALA A 178 3.47 9.23 -0.68
N LEU A 179 4.58 8.50 -0.53
CA LEU A 179 5.29 7.88 -1.65
C LEU A 179 4.37 6.99 -2.49
N TRP A 180 3.56 6.15 -1.85
CA TRP A 180 2.65 5.23 -2.53
C TRP A 180 1.57 5.97 -3.35
N VAL A 181 1.04 7.09 -2.84
CA VAL A 181 0.07 7.94 -3.57
C VAL A 181 0.72 8.56 -4.80
N ARG A 182 1.93 9.11 -4.63
CA ARG A 182 2.68 9.70 -5.75
C ARG A 182 2.96 8.65 -6.82
N VAL A 183 3.45 7.47 -6.44
CA VAL A 183 3.75 6.36 -7.37
C VAL A 183 2.50 5.90 -8.11
N LEU A 184 1.37 5.75 -7.42
CA LEU A 184 0.10 5.40 -8.07
C LEU A 184 -0.31 6.43 -9.12
N ARG A 185 -0.26 7.73 -8.78
CA ARG A 185 -0.60 8.81 -9.72
C ARG A 185 0.35 8.88 -10.91
N SER A 186 1.64 8.64 -10.70
CA SER A 186 2.65 8.62 -11.77
C SER A 186 2.49 7.45 -12.73
N LYS A 187 2.06 6.28 -12.23
CA LYS A 187 1.96 5.05 -13.02
C LYS A 187 0.62 4.89 -13.74
N TYR A 188 -0.47 5.35 -13.12
CA TYR A 188 -1.83 5.14 -13.61
C TYR A 188 -2.53 6.46 -13.99
N GLY A 189 -1.80 7.58 -13.98
CA GLY A 189 -2.33 8.93 -14.14
C GLY A 189 -3.10 9.43 -12.92
N ASN A 190 -3.49 10.71 -12.95
CA ASN A 190 -4.53 11.20 -12.03
C ASN A 190 -5.81 10.45 -12.36
N PHE A 191 -6.30 9.59 -11.44
CA PHE A 191 -7.50 8.77 -11.61
C PHE A 191 -8.60 9.50 -12.40
N PRO A 192 -8.78 9.20 -13.71
CA PRO A 192 -9.51 10.08 -14.60
C PRO A 192 -10.94 10.34 -14.12
N ARG A 193 -11.59 9.34 -13.52
CA ARG A 193 -13.01 9.45 -13.10
C ARG A 193 -13.26 10.26 -11.82
N LEU A 194 -12.31 10.35 -10.90
CA LEU A 194 -12.50 11.13 -9.65
C LEU A 194 -12.04 12.58 -9.80
N TYR A 195 -11.04 12.82 -10.65
CA TYR A 195 -10.48 14.16 -10.89
C TYR A 195 -11.03 14.86 -12.14
N SER A 196 -11.78 14.17 -13.03
CA SER A 196 -12.44 14.82 -14.18
C SER A 196 -13.68 15.62 -13.78
N LEU A 197 -14.37 15.23 -12.70
CA LEU A 197 -15.65 15.82 -12.31
C LEU A 197 -15.49 17.09 -11.46
N SER A 198 -14.38 17.24 -10.73
CA SER A 198 -14.14 18.41 -9.88
C SER A 198 -13.45 19.54 -10.64
N SER A 199 -14.02 20.75 -10.59
CA SER A 199 -13.41 21.98 -11.12
C SER A 199 -12.11 22.35 -10.37
N SER A 200 -12.04 21.98 -9.10
CA SER A 200 -11.02 22.40 -8.13
C SER A 200 -10.00 21.30 -7.88
N LYS A 201 -9.19 20.98 -8.89
CA LYS A 201 -8.22 19.86 -8.88
C LYS A 201 -7.10 19.97 -7.82
N LEU A 202 -6.95 21.13 -7.18
CA LEU A 202 -5.85 21.42 -6.25
C LEU A 202 -6.29 21.65 -4.80
N VAL A 203 -7.58 21.80 -4.52
CA VAL A 203 -8.11 22.22 -3.22
C VAL A 203 -8.14 21.04 -2.23
N PHE A 204 -8.01 21.29 -0.92
CA PHE A 204 -8.10 20.25 0.12
C PHE A 204 -9.56 19.94 0.44
N VAL A 205 -9.83 18.74 0.96
CA VAL A 205 -11.19 18.36 1.38
C VAL A 205 -11.74 19.33 2.43
N SER A 206 -10.89 19.88 3.30
CA SER A 206 -11.25 20.92 4.27
C SER A 206 -11.86 22.18 3.67
N ASP A 207 -11.54 22.49 2.41
CA ASP A 207 -11.95 23.73 1.76
C ASP A 207 -13.10 23.51 0.75
N ILE A 208 -13.70 22.31 0.77
CA ILE A 208 -14.75 21.86 -0.18
C ILE A 208 -15.98 21.32 0.59
N GLY A 209 -16.17 21.75 1.83
CA GLY A 209 -17.34 21.37 2.61
C GLY A 209 -17.33 21.98 3.99
N ASP A 210 -18.50 21.95 4.62
CA ASP A 210 -18.75 22.51 5.94
C ASP A 210 -19.45 21.47 6.82
N TRP A 211 -19.20 21.55 8.12
CA TRP A 211 -19.91 20.73 9.10
C TRP A 211 -21.27 21.36 9.40
N ASP A 212 -22.35 20.61 9.20
CA ASP A 212 -23.68 20.99 9.67
C ASP A 212 -24.19 19.95 10.66
N GLN A 213 -24.36 20.36 11.92
CA GLN A 213 -24.98 19.57 12.99
C GLN A 213 -24.59 18.07 13.04
N SER A 214 -23.30 17.76 12.82
CA SER A 214 -22.65 16.42 12.82
C SER A 214 -22.55 15.69 11.47
N GLU A 215 -23.06 16.24 10.37
CA GLU A 215 -22.91 15.68 9.03
C GLU A 215 -22.06 16.62 8.15
N TRP A 216 -21.07 16.04 7.46
CA TRP A 216 -20.19 16.78 6.57
C TRP A 216 -20.92 17.04 5.24
N LYS A 217 -21.20 18.31 4.94
CA LYS A 217 -21.84 18.73 3.70
C LYS A 217 -20.77 19.10 2.66
N TRP A 218 -20.78 18.41 1.54
CA TRP A 218 -19.84 18.66 0.43
C TRP A 218 -20.29 19.85 -0.42
N ASN A 219 -19.45 20.89 -0.48
CA ASN A 219 -19.63 22.06 -1.34
C ASN A 219 -18.72 21.95 -2.57
N LEU A 220 -19.00 20.96 -3.43
CA LEU A 220 -18.22 20.68 -4.64
C LEU A 220 -18.69 21.54 -5.82
N PRO A 221 -17.87 22.47 -6.37
CA PRO A 221 -18.19 23.14 -7.63
C PRO A 221 -17.99 22.18 -8.80
N TRP A 222 -19.08 21.68 -9.36
CA TRP A 222 -19.08 20.77 -10.51
C TRP A 222 -18.91 21.53 -11.83
N ARG A 223 -18.23 20.95 -12.82
CA ARG A 223 -18.08 21.54 -14.17
C ARG A 223 -19.36 21.48 -15.02
N ARG A 224 -20.34 20.68 -14.59
CA ARG A 224 -21.64 20.46 -15.21
C ARG A 224 -22.63 20.08 -14.11
N GLU A 225 -23.92 20.26 -14.36
CA GLU A 225 -24.97 19.76 -13.45
C GLU A 225 -24.86 18.23 -13.30
N CYS A 226 -24.99 17.75 -12.06
CA CYS A 226 -24.98 16.32 -11.74
C CYS A 226 -26.18 15.64 -12.41
N MET A 227 -25.97 14.46 -12.99
CA MET A 227 -27.11 13.65 -13.40
C MET A 227 -27.78 13.02 -12.16
N VAL A 228 -29.07 12.75 -12.25
CA VAL A 228 -29.91 12.19 -11.15
C VAL A 228 -29.31 10.92 -10.51
N TRP A 229 -28.58 10.11 -11.27
CA TRP A 229 -27.91 8.90 -10.75
C TRP A 229 -26.54 9.18 -10.09
N GLU A 230 -25.93 10.33 -10.36
CA GLU A 230 -24.69 10.80 -9.71
C GLU A 230 -24.97 11.40 -8.33
N GLU A 231 -26.14 12.01 -8.13
CA GLU A 231 -26.58 12.53 -6.83
C GLU A 231 -26.70 11.44 -5.76
N GLN A 232 -27.09 10.23 -6.16
CA GLN A 232 -27.19 9.06 -5.27
C GLN A 232 -25.83 8.57 -4.74
N LEU A 233 -24.71 9.04 -5.31
CA LEU A 233 -23.35 8.70 -4.89
C LEU A 233 -22.74 9.76 -3.95
N ILE A 234 -23.40 10.90 -3.77
CA ILE A 234 -22.91 12.06 -3.00
C ILE A 234 -23.49 12.10 -1.57
N ILE A 235 -24.51 11.27 -1.28
CA ILE A 235 -25.09 11.07 0.06
C ILE A 235 -24.33 9.97 0.82
#